data_AF-A0A0K0G618-F1
#
_entry.id   AF-A0A0K0G618-F1
#
_cell.length_a   1.000
_cell.length_b   1.000
_cell.length_c   1.000
_cell.angle_alpha   90.00
_cell.angle_beta   90.00
_cell.angle_gamma   90.00
#
_symmetry.space_group_name_H-M   'P 1'
#
loop_
_entity.id
_entity.type
_entity.pdbx_description
1 polymer ?
#
loop_
_entity_poly.entity_id
_entity_poly.type
_entity_poly.pdbx_seq_one_letter_code
_entity_poly.pdbx_strand_id
1 'polypeptide(L)'
;MAYLFYVLAMQQLTFMFLIAFIVSFNRYVSVKHPTQYNSRFSKSNMLKILTFFIIFSTLMGLGCILFKPIYGVSDFSGSFLPYFRSKNVVYYKIFFIPFIFGTVTITTCIFNVMAILELKKYSYNFNYYKSEIVYITYSIFIFITLSLVEAFFVINVIGWQHKNLTFLLFIFIYYKCWAFDVPSILDFYFLIYSSRELRNGIKNIFICFKKATAQVNVELNNL
;
A
#
# COMPACT_ATOMS: atom_id res chain seq x y z
N MET A 1 5.77 13.79 -19.13
CA MET A 1 4.56 13.37 -18.39
C MET A 1 4.39 11.84 -18.32
N ALA A 2 4.39 11.07 -19.42
CA ALA A 2 4.17 9.61 -19.36
C ALA A 2 5.25 8.86 -18.57
N TYR A 3 6.51 9.29 -18.72
CA TYR A 3 7.64 8.83 -17.90
C TYR A 3 7.36 8.99 -16.40
N LEU A 4 7.03 10.21 -15.99
CA LEU A 4 6.79 10.54 -14.58
C LEU A 4 5.62 9.73 -14.01
N PHE A 5 4.54 9.56 -14.78
CA PHE A 5 3.41 8.72 -14.37
C PHE A 5 3.83 7.30 -14.03
N TYR A 6 4.56 6.62 -14.93
CA TYR A 6 4.97 5.23 -14.70
C TYR A 6 6.02 5.08 -13.61
N VAL A 7 6.97 6.02 -13.52
CA VAL A 7 7.97 6.04 -12.45
C VAL A 7 7.29 6.12 -11.10
N LEU A 8 6.37 7.07 -10.92
CA LEU A 8 5.64 7.25 -9.65
C LEU A 8 4.72 6.06 -9.36
N ALA A 9 3.99 5.56 -10.34
CA ALA A 9 3.09 4.42 -10.15
C ALA A 9 3.85 3.15 -9.70
N MET A 10 4.98 2.85 -10.36
CA MET A 10 5.79 1.68 -10.01
C MET A 10 6.51 1.87 -8.67
N GLN A 11 6.98 3.09 -8.36
CA GLN A 11 7.54 3.42 -7.05
C GLN A 11 6.49 3.22 -5.95
N GLN A 12 5.30 3.81 -6.10
CA GLN A 12 4.21 3.71 -5.13
C GLN A 12 3.80 2.26 -4.91
N LEU A 13 3.61 1.49 -5.98
CA LEU A 13 3.27 0.07 -5.91
C LEU A 13 4.32 -0.72 -5.12
N THR A 14 5.60 -0.56 -5.50
CA THR A 14 6.70 -1.26 -4.82
C THR A 14 6.75 -0.89 -3.35
N PHE A 15 6.61 0.40 -3.03
CA PHE A 15 6.63 0.88 -1.66
C PHE A 15 5.47 0.30 -0.84
N MET A 16 4.26 0.22 -1.39
CA MET A 16 3.10 -0.39 -0.72
C MET A 16 3.35 -1.86 -0.36
N PHE A 17 3.87 -2.67 -1.29
CA PHE A 17 4.21 -4.07 -1.01
C PHE A 17 5.27 -4.21 0.09
N LEU A 18 6.31 -3.36 0.06
CA LEU A 18 7.35 -3.36 1.10
C LEU A 18 6.81 -2.93 2.47
N ILE A 19 5.89 -1.96 2.52
CA ILE A 19 5.24 -1.53 3.75
C ILE A 19 4.38 -2.65 4.34
N ALA A 20 3.59 -3.34 3.51
CA ALA A 20 2.79 -4.48 3.97
C ALA A 20 3.67 -5.62 4.51
N PHE A 21 4.78 -5.88 3.82
CA PHE A 21 5.78 -6.84 4.27
C PHE A 21 6.33 -6.48 5.66
N ILE A 22 6.81 -5.26 5.86
CA ILE A 22 7.37 -4.87 7.16
C ILE A 22 6.31 -4.82 8.25
N VAL A 23 5.07 -4.45 7.94
CA VAL A 23 3.95 -4.47 8.90
C VAL A 23 3.67 -5.91 9.35
N SER A 24 3.55 -6.87 8.43
CA SER A 24 3.33 -8.28 8.80
C SER A 24 4.51 -8.87 9.59
N PHE A 25 5.75 -8.57 9.19
CA PHE A 25 6.94 -9.00 9.91
C PHE A 25 7.02 -8.38 11.31
N ASN A 26 6.68 -7.10 11.44
CA ASN A 26 6.61 -6.39 12.72
C ASN A 26 5.63 -7.07 13.68
N ARG A 27 4.44 -7.45 13.19
CA ARG A 27 3.43 -8.16 14.00
C ARG A 27 3.89 -9.54 14.41
N TYR A 28 4.49 -10.29 13.50
CA TYR A 28 5.04 -11.59 13.83
C TYR A 28 6.11 -11.49 14.94
N VAL A 29 7.03 -10.53 14.84
CA VAL A 29 8.08 -10.33 15.84
C VAL A 29 7.50 -9.82 17.17
N SER A 30 6.49 -8.94 17.14
CA SER A 30 5.88 -8.41 18.38
C SER A 30 5.23 -9.51 19.21
N VAL A 31 4.56 -10.46 18.56
CA VAL A 31 3.85 -11.56 19.23
C VAL A 31 4.81 -12.68 19.64
N LYS A 32 5.72 -13.10 18.73
CA LYS A 32 6.58 -14.27 18.99
C LYS A 32 7.86 -13.95 19.78
N HIS A 33 8.43 -12.77 19.58
CA HIS A 33 9.74 -12.41 20.13
C HIS A 33 9.71 -11.00 20.76
N PRO A 34 8.87 -10.77 21.79
CA PRO A 34 8.69 -9.44 22.39
C PRO A 34 10.00 -8.86 22.95
N THR A 35 10.91 -9.69 23.47
CA THR A 35 12.22 -9.24 23.97
C THR A 35 13.15 -8.73 22.88
N GLN A 36 13.04 -9.26 21.66
CA GLN A 36 13.86 -8.85 20.51
C GLN A 36 13.22 -7.70 19.74
N TYR A 37 11.94 -7.42 19.97
CA TYR A 37 11.17 -6.40 19.26
C TYR A 37 11.85 -5.03 19.35
N ASN A 38 12.19 -4.56 20.55
CA ASN A 38 12.79 -3.24 20.76
C ASN A 38 14.16 -3.08 20.07
N SER A 39 14.94 -4.16 19.99
CA SER A 39 16.23 -4.16 19.29
C SER A 39 16.03 -4.08 17.77
N ARG A 40 15.15 -4.91 17.22
CA ARG A 40 14.90 -4.97 15.75
C ARG A 40 14.16 -3.74 15.23
N PHE A 41 13.15 -3.27 15.96
CA PHE A 41 12.28 -2.17 15.59
C PHE A 41 12.62 -0.86 16.34
N SER A 42 13.88 -0.70 16.75
CA SER A 42 14.37 0.58 17.26
C SER A 42 14.19 1.69 16.22
N LYS A 43 14.07 2.95 16.67
CA LYS A 43 13.89 4.11 15.78
C LYS A 43 14.97 4.21 14.70
N SER A 44 16.23 3.92 15.06
CA SER A 44 17.36 3.93 14.12
C SER A 44 17.24 2.83 13.06
N ASN A 45 16.89 1.61 13.47
CA ASN A 45 16.74 0.49 12.53
C ASN A 45 15.54 0.69 11.60
N MET A 46 14.42 1.19 12.12
CA MET A 46 13.25 1.53 11.31
C MET A 46 13.56 2.60 10.28
N LEU A 47 14.33 3.63 10.64
CA LEU A 47 14.75 4.66 9.69
C LEU A 47 15.63 4.07 8.58
N LYS A 48 16.56 3.17 8.91
CA LYS A 48 17.38 2.49 7.90
C LYS A 48 16.54 1.64 6.94
N ILE A 49 15.58 0.86 7.46
CA ILE A 49 14.68 0.02 6.66
C ILE A 49 13.83 0.89 5.72
N LEU A 50 13.23 1.97 6.24
CA LEU A 50 12.40 2.87 5.44
C LEU A 50 13.21 3.59 4.36
N THR A 51 14.42 4.06 4.67
CA THR A 51 15.32 4.65 3.68
C THR A 51 15.66 3.66 2.58
N PHE A 52 15.95 2.40 2.94
CA PHE A 52 16.18 1.34 1.96
C PHE A 52 14.95 1.11 1.07
N PHE A 53 13.73 1.08 1.64
CA PHE A 53 12.50 0.93 0.86
C PHE A 53 12.25 2.08 -0.10
N ILE A 54 12.54 3.32 0.30
CA ILE A 54 12.42 4.49 -0.58
C ILE A 54 13.41 4.34 -1.74
N ILE A 55 14.69 4.06 -1.47
CA ILE A 55 15.71 3.90 -2.51
C ILE A 55 15.33 2.77 -3.47
N PHE A 56 14.96 1.59 -2.93
CA PHE A 56 14.60 0.44 -3.74
C PHE A 56 13.37 0.71 -4.61
N SER A 57 12.30 1.28 -4.04
CA SER A 57 11.10 1.63 -4.80
C SER A 57 11.37 2.68 -5.89
N THR A 58 12.22 3.66 -5.63
CA THR A 58 12.65 4.64 -6.64
C THR A 58 13.43 3.98 -7.77
N LEU A 59 14.37 3.06 -7.47
CA LEU A 59 15.11 2.32 -8.50
C LEU A 59 14.17 1.50 -9.40
N MET A 60 13.16 0.86 -8.82
CA MET A 60 12.13 0.12 -9.55
C MET A 60 11.30 1.03 -10.46
N GLY A 61 10.97 2.23 -9.98
CA GLY A 61 10.31 3.26 -10.77
C GLY A 61 11.15 3.73 -11.95
N LEU A 62 12.44 4.03 -11.72
CA LEU A 62 13.37 4.47 -12.76
C LEU A 62 13.57 3.40 -13.85
N GLY A 63 13.49 2.12 -13.50
CA GLY A 63 13.53 1.02 -14.47
C GLY A 63 12.48 1.13 -15.58
N CYS A 64 11.32 1.76 -15.30
CA CYS A 64 10.26 1.96 -16.30
C CYS A 64 10.66 2.92 -17.44
N ILE A 65 11.64 3.81 -17.21
CA ILE A 65 12.11 4.80 -18.21
C ILE A 65 12.68 4.09 -19.45
N LEU A 66 13.34 2.95 -19.26
CA LEU A 66 13.98 2.17 -20.33
C LEU A 66 13.00 1.71 -21.42
N PHE A 67 11.70 1.63 -21.10
CA PHE A 67 10.67 1.15 -22.03
C PHE A 67 9.98 2.25 -22.85
N LYS A 68 10.49 3.49 -22.78
CA LYS A 68 10.02 4.65 -23.55
C LYS A 68 8.50 4.86 -23.46
N PRO A 69 7.95 5.11 -22.27
CA PRO A 69 6.54 5.40 -22.09
C PRO A 69 6.11 6.67 -22.85
N ILE A 70 4.97 6.59 -23.51
CA ILE A 70 4.34 7.68 -24.26
C ILE A 70 2.85 7.73 -23.91
N TYR A 71 2.23 8.89 -24.13
CA TYR A 71 0.76 8.97 -24.14
C TYR A 71 0.25 8.75 -25.55
N GLY A 72 -0.93 8.16 -25.64
CA GLY A 72 -1.72 8.17 -26.85
C GLY A 72 -3.10 7.58 -26.61
N VAL A 73 -3.87 7.55 -27.68
CA VAL A 73 -5.19 6.95 -27.66
C VAL A 73 -5.03 5.44 -27.74
N SER A 74 -5.63 4.71 -26.81
CA SER A 74 -5.70 3.26 -26.87
C SER A 74 -6.64 2.84 -27.99
N ASP A 75 -6.14 2.13 -29.00
CA ASP A 75 -6.95 1.58 -30.10
C ASP A 75 -8.10 0.70 -29.61
N PHE A 76 -7.95 0.12 -28.41
CA PHE A 76 -8.94 -0.79 -27.81
C PHE A 76 -10.08 -0.08 -27.07
N SER A 77 -9.82 1.04 -26.41
CA SER A 77 -10.80 1.70 -25.52
C SER A 77 -11.13 3.13 -25.93
N GLY A 78 -10.45 3.68 -26.94
CA GLY A 78 -10.54 5.09 -27.31
C GLY A 78 -10.04 6.05 -26.22
N SER A 79 -9.56 5.54 -25.09
CA SER A 79 -9.17 6.35 -23.94
C SER A 79 -7.72 6.81 -24.07
N PHE A 80 -7.47 8.06 -23.67
CA PHE A 80 -6.13 8.64 -23.67
C PHE A 80 -5.38 8.16 -22.42
N LEU A 81 -4.44 7.23 -22.63
CA LEU A 81 -3.74 6.55 -21.55
C LEU A 81 -2.24 6.51 -21.82
N PRO A 82 -1.41 6.49 -20.75
CA PRO A 82 0.01 6.21 -20.93
C PRO A 82 0.18 4.73 -21.28
N TYR A 83 1.09 4.44 -22.20
CA TYR A 83 1.49 3.07 -22.56
C TYR A 83 2.99 3.03 -22.92
N PHE A 84 3.56 1.82 -22.91
CA PHE A 84 4.95 1.61 -23.27
C PHE A 84 5.09 1.36 -24.77
N ARG A 85 6.02 2.06 -25.43
CA ARG A 85 6.32 1.83 -26.85
C ARG A 85 7.03 0.49 -27.08
N SER A 86 7.84 0.06 -26.12
CA SER A 86 8.59 -1.20 -26.22
C SER A 86 7.75 -2.41 -25.83
N LYS A 87 7.68 -3.41 -26.70
CA LYS A 87 7.04 -4.72 -26.41
C LYS A 87 7.77 -5.51 -25.32
N ASN A 88 9.06 -5.21 -25.10
CA ASN A 88 9.88 -5.90 -24.10
C ASN A 88 9.42 -5.63 -22.66
N VAL A 89 8.53 -4.65 -22.45
CA VAL A 89 7.94 -4.39 -21.14
C VAL A 89 7.14 -5.57 -20.60
N VAL A 90 6.65 -6.46 -21.47
CA VAL A 90 5.94 -7.66 -21.04
C VAL A 90 6.87 -8.58 -20.25
N TYR A 91 8.12 -8.76 -20.68
CA TYR A 91 9.11 -9.56 -19.95
C TYR A 91 9.48 -8.92 -18.60
N TYR A 92 9.61 -7.59 -18.58
CA TYR A 92 9.81 -6.85 -17.33
C TYR A 92 8.65 -7.10 -16.35
N LYS A 93 7.41 -6.97 -16.81
CA LYS A 93 6.21 -7.23 -16.00
C LYS A 93 6.15 -8.67 -15.50
N ILE A 94 6.44 -9.66 -16.35
CA ILE A 94 6.48 -11.08 -15.98
C ILE A 94 7.57 -11.36 -14.94
N PHE A 95 8.71 -10.68 -14.99
CA PHE A 95 9.73 -10.84 -13.97
C PHE A 95 9.31 -10.18 -12.65
N PHE A 96 8.87 -8.92 -12.68
CA PHE A 96 8.64 -8.17 -11.45
C PHE A 96 7.35 -8.56 -10.71
N ILE A 97 6.25 -8.79 -11.43
CA ILE A 97 4.95 -9.01 -10.78
C ILE A 97 4.93 -10.36 -10.04
N PRO A 98 5.00 -11.53 -10.71
CA PRO A 98 4.89 -12.80 -10.00
C PRO A 98 6.13 -13.16 -9.17
N PHE A 99 7.35 -12.79 -9.59
CA PHE A 99 8.54 -13.19 -8.82
C PHE A 99 8.80 -12.24 -7.66
N ILE A 100 8.84 -10.93 -7.86
CA ILE A 100 9.18 -10.01 -6.78
C ILE A 100 7.95 -9.72 -5.92
N PHE A 101 6.83 -9.27 -6.50
CA PHE A 101 5.64 -9.02 -5.69
C PHE A 101 5.03 -10.32 -5.17
N GLY A 102 4.99 -11.39 -5.96
CA GLY A 102 4.49 -12.68 -5.47
C GLY A 102 5.31 -13.26 -4.32
N THR A 103 6.64 -13.16 -4.32
CA THR A 103 7.44 -13.59 -3.17
C THR A 103 7.18 -12.74 -1.93
N VAL A 104 7.03 -11.42 -2.11
CA VAL A 104 6.66 -10.51 -1.01
C VAL A 104 5.28 -10.87 -0.45
N THR A 105 4.29 -11.10 -1.30
CA THR A 105 2.92 -11.50 -0.93
C THR A 105 2.91 -12.82 -0.17
N ILE A 106 3.58 -13.86 -0.69
CA ILE A 106 3.69 -15.17 -0.02
C ILE A 106 4.34 -15.02 1.35
N THR A 107 5.45 -14.27 1.45
CA THR A 107 6.16 -14.08 2.73
C THR A 107 5.30 -13.30 3.73
N THR A 108 4.57 -12.28 3.27
CA THR A 108 3.61 -11.52 4.08
C THR A 108 2.49 -12.42 4.61
N CYS A 109 1.97 -13.32 3.78
CA CYS A 109 0.98 -14.32 4.17
C CYS A 109 1.52 -15.23 5.29
N ILE A 110 2.74 -15.75 5.10
CA ILE A 110 3.41 -16.61 6.10
C ILE A 110 3.53 -15.89 7.44
N PHE A 111 4.00 -14.64 7.47
CA PHE A 111 4.13 -13.89 8.71
C PHE A 111 2.79 -13.61 9.39
N ASN A 112 1.76 -13.27 8.61
CA ASN A 112 0.40 -13.09 9.15
C ASN A 112 -0.13 -14.40 9.77
N VAL A 113 0.00 -15.53 9.10
CA VAL A 113 -0.42 -16.85 9.63
C VAL A 113 0.37 -17.19 10.90
N MET A 114 1.69 -17.01 10.90
CA MET A 114 2.51 -17.27 12.08
C MET A 114 2.12 -16.36 13.27
N ALA A 115 1.81 -15.08 13.02
CA ALA A 115 1.37 -14.16 14.06
C ALA A 115 0.05 -14.61 14.69
N ILE A 116 -0.92 -15.08 13.89
CA ILE A 116 -2.21 -15.60 14.38
C ILE A 116 -1.99 -16.86 15.23
N LEU A 117 -1.20 -17.80 14.72
CA LEU A 117 -0.92 -19.06 15.42
C LEU A 117 -0.25 -18.81 16.78
N GLU A 118 0.69 -17.85 16.82
CA GLU A 118 1.37 -17.50 18.05
C GLU A 118 0.44 -16.75 19.02
N LEU A 119 -0.37 -15.80 18.54
CA LEU A 119 -1.30 -15.05 19.38
C LEU A 119 -2.33 -15.97 20.05
N LYS A 120 -2.77 -17.03 19.36
CA LYS A 120 -3.72 -18.02 19.89
C LYS A 120 -3.21 -18.71 21.16
N LYS A 121 -1.89 -18.85 21.34
CA LYS A 121 -1.29 -19.43 22.56
C LYS A 121 -1.48 -18.52 23.80
N TYR A 122 -1.65 -17.22 23.58
CA TYR A 122 -1.82 -16.22 24.64
C TYR A 122 -3.28 -15.85 24.90
N SER A 123 -4.23 -16.67 24.44
CA SER A 123 -5.68 -16.38 24.57
C SER A 123 -6.16 -16.24 26.02
N TYR A 124 -5.39 -16.73 27.00
CA TYR A 124 -5.69 -16.58 28.42
C TYR A 124 -5.53 -15.14 28.94
N ASN A 125 -4.67 -14.32 28.31
CA ASN A 125 -4.50 -12.92 28.67
C ASN A 125 -5.39 -12.03 27.78
N PHE A 126 -6.64 -11.85 28.22
CA PHE A 126 -7.68 -11.18 27.44
C PHE A 126 -7.30 -9.78 26.95
N ASN A 127 -6.66 -8.96 27.79
CA ASN A 127 -6.31 -7.58 27.43
C ASN A 127 -5.23 -7.51 26.35
N TYR A 128 -4.17 -8.30 26.50
CA TYR A 128 -3.09 -8.40 25.52
C TYR A 128 -3.59 -8.99 24.19
N TYR A 129 -4.39 -10.06 24.27
CA TYR A 129 -5.00 -10.69 23.10
C TYR A 129 -5.87 -9.69 22.31
N LYS A 130 -6.71 -8.92 23.01
CA LYS A 130 -7.61 -7.95 22.40
C LYS A 130 -6.88 -6.78 21.73
N SER A 131 -5.73 -6.33 22.24
CA SER A 131 -4.96 -5.28 21.56
C SER A 131 -4.25 -5.82 20.32
N GLU A 132 -3.60 -6.97 20.42
CA GLU A 132 -2.82 -7.53 19.30
C GLU A 132 -3.71 -8.01 18.15
N ILE A 133 -4.90 -8.55 18.43
CA ILE A 133 -5.81 -9.01 17.36
C ILE A 133 -6.24 -7.88 16.43
N VAL A 134 -6.39 -6.64 16.92
CA VAL A 134 -6.70 -5.48 16.09
C VAL A 134 -5.58 -5.21 15.09
N TYR A 135 -4.32 -5.29 15.54
CA TYR A 135 -3.16 -5.05 14.68
C TYR A 135 -2.91 -6.19 13.70
N ILE A 136 -3.14 -7.44 14.11
CA ILE A 136 -3.09 -8.59 13.19
C ILE A 136 -4.19 -8.47 12.14
N THR A 137 -5.41 -8.09 12.54
CA THR A 137 -6.54 -7.87 11.62
C THR A 137 -6.19 -6.81 10.57
N TYR A 138 -5.58 -5.70 11.00
CA TYR A 138 -5.07 -4.67 10.10
C TYR A 138 -4.01 -5.20 9.12
N SER A 139 -3.06 -6.00 9.59
CA SER A 139 -2.03 -6.61 8.72
C SER A 139 -2.61 -7.59 7.69
N ILE A 140 -3.61 -8.40 8.09
CA ILE A 140 -4.35 -9.28 7.18
C ILE A 140 -5.13 -8.46 6.15
N PHE A 141 -5.73 -7.37 6.59
CA PHE A 141 -6.50 -6.49 5.73
C PHE A 141 -5.63 -5.86 4.63
N ILE A 142 -4.47 -5.29 4.99
CA ILE A 142 -3.49 -4.77 4.02
C ILE A 142 -3.04 -5.87 3.05
N PHE A 143 -2.79 -7.08 3.58
CA PHE A 143 -2.41 -8.22 2.75
C PHE A 143 -3.48 -8.57 1.71
N ILE A 144 -4.76 -8.62 2.11
CA ILE A 144 -5.87 -8.91 1.20
C ILE A 144 -5.98 -7.82 0.12
N THR A 145 -5.95 -6.55 0.51
CA THR A 145 -6.10 -5.44 -0.45
C THR A 145 -4.95 -5.43 -1.46
N LEU A 146 -3.71 -5.68 -1.04
CA LEU A 146 -2.57 -5.77 -1.96
C LEU A 146 -2.56 -7.04 -2.80
N SER A 147 -3.05 -8.16 -2.28
CA SER A 147 -3.22 -9.39 -3.08
C SER A 147 -4.21 -9.17 -4.23
N LEU A 148 -5.26 -8.35 -4.01
CA LEU A 148 -6.17 -7.94 -5.08
C LEU A 148 -5.45 -7.09 -6.13
N VAL A 149 -4.63 -6.11 -5.71
CA VAL A 149 -3.81 -5.31 -6.63
C VAL A 149 -2.89 -6.20 -7.47
N GLU A 150 -2.21 -7.15 -6.84
CA GLU A 150 -1.35 -8.11 -7.53
C GLU A 150 -2.14 -8.94 -8.56
N ALA A 151 -3.32 -9.45 -8.18
CA ALA A 151 -4.18 -10.22 -9.07
C ALA A 151 -4.58 -9.40 -10.32
N PHE A 152 -4.92 -8.11 -10.15
CA PHE A 152 -5.18 -7.22 -11.30
C PHE A 152 -3.98 -7.08 -12.22
N PHE A 153 -2.77 -7.00 -11.67
CA PHE A 153 -1.55 -6.96 -12.47
C PHE A 153 -1.27 -8.26 -13.21
N VAL A 154 -1.51 -9.41 -12.58
CA VAL A 154 -1.39 -10.73 -13.22
C VAL A 154 -2.39 -10.85 -14.37
N ILE A 155 -3.66 -10.44 -14.16
CA ILE A 155 -4.69 -10.41 -15.21
C ILE A 155 -4.24 -9.55 -16.40
N ASN A 156 -3.64 -8.38 -16.15
CA ASN A 156 -3.11 -7.52 -17.20
C ASN A 156 -2.01 -8.22 -18.02
N VAL A 157 -1.07 -8.90 -17.35
CA VAL A 157 0.00 -9.64 -18.04
C VAL A 157 -0.58 -10.76 -18.91
N ILE A 158 -1.53 -11.53 -18.39
CA ILE A 158 -2.21 -12.61 -19.13
C ILE A 158 -2.98 -12.04 -20.33
N GLY A 159 -3.75 -10.96 -20.14
CA GLY A 159 -4.50 -10.32 -21.21
C GLY A 159 -3.62 -9.77 -22.34
N TRP A 160 -2.41 -9.31 -22.02
CA TRP A 160 -1.44 -8.88 -23.03
C TRP A 160 -0.81 -10.03 -23.81
N GLN A 161 -0.60 -11.19 -23.17
CA GLN A 161 -0.07 -12.37 -23.86
C GLN A 161 -1.11 -13.05 -24.77
N HIS A 162 -2.37 -13.06 -24.36
CA HIS A 162 -3.44 -13.73 -25.07
C HIS A 162 -4.41 -12.74 -25.74
N LYS A 163 -4.18 -12.47 -27.04
CA LYS A 163 -5.02 -11.53 -27.83
C LYS A 163 -6.53 -11.84 -27.79
N ASN A 164 -6.90 -13.12 -27.64
CA ASN A 164 -8.30 -13.57 -27.58
C ASN A 164 -8.99 -13.23 -26.24
N LEU A 165 -8.24 -12.85 -25.20
CA LEU A 165 -8.75 -12.49 -23.87
C LEU A 165 -8.90 -10.97 -23.73
N THR A 166 -9.40 -10.31 -24.77
CA THR A 166 -9.53 -8.84 -24.81
C THR A 166 -10.49 -8.31 -23.73
N PHE A 167 -11.45 -9.13 -23.29
CA PHE A 167 -12.32 -8.84 -22.15
C PHE A 167 -11.55 -8.61 -20.83
N LEU A 168 -10.45 -9.35 -20.58
CA LEU A 168 -9.64 -9.16 -19.37
C LEU A 168 -8.92 -7.81 -19.37
N LEU A 169 -8.48 -7.34 -20.55
CA LEU A 169 -7.90 -6.01 -20.70
C LEU A 169 -8.92 -4.91 -20.43
N PHE A 170 -10.19 -5.12 -20.81
CA PHE A 170 -11.28 -4.18 -20.50
C PHE A 170 -11.52 -4.04 -19.00
N ILE A 171 -11.64 -5.17 -18.29
CA ILE A 171 -11.77 -5.20 -16.82
C ILE A 171 -10.59 -4.45 -16.19
N PHE A 172 -9.36 -4.74 -16.63
CA PHE A 172 -8.19 -4.08 -16.08
C PHE A 172 -8.23 -2.55 -16.28
N ILE A 173 -8.52 -2.07 -17.49
CA ILE A 173 -8.54 -0.62 -17.78
C ILE A 173 -9.56 0.11 -16.90
N TYR A 174 -10.74 -0.48 -16.71
CA TYR A 174 -11.83 0.14 -15.96
C TYR A 174 -11.62 0.11 -14.45
N TYR A 175 -11.15 -1.03 -13.91
CA TYR A 175 -11.04 -1.22 -12.46
C TYR A 175 -9.66 -0.93 -11.89
N LYS A 176 -8.61 -0.71 -12.70
CA LYS A 176 -7.25 -0.42 -12.19
C LYS A 176 -7.22 0.76 -11.22
N CYS A 177 -7.95 1.85 -11.48
CA CYS A 177 -7.92 3.02 -10.59
C CYS A 177 -8.51 2.66 -9.23
N TRP A 178 -9.67 1.99 -9.23
CA TRP A 178 -10.28 1.46 -8.02
C TRP A 178 -9.37 0.49 -7.27
N ALA A 179 -8.68 -0.39 -7.99
CA ALA A 179 -7.73 -1.32 -7.39
C ALA A 179 -6.60 -0.60 -6.64
N PHE A 180 -6.17 0.59 -7.09
CA PHE A 180 -5.12 1.37 -6.42
C PHE A 180 -5.63 2.32 -5.32
N ASP A 181 -6.76 2.98 -5.58
CA ASP A 181 -7.29 4.01 -4.69
C ASP A 181 -7.95 3.38 -3.46
N VAL A 182 -8.66 2.25 -3.63
CA VAL A 182 -9.37 1.58 -2.54
C VAL A 182 -8.42 1.13 -1.43
N PRO A 183 -7.30 0.42 -1.69
CA PRO A 183 -6.32 0.10 -0.66
C PRO A 183 -5.77 1.34 0.05
N SER A 184 -5.48 2.41 -0.69
CA SER A 184 -4.91 3.64 -0.13
C SER A 184 -5.87 4.34 0.84
N ILE A 185 -7.15 4.47 0.45
CA ILE A 185 -8.21 5.05 1.28
C ILE A 185 -8.45 4.18 2.50
N LEU A 186 -8.58 2.87 2.29
CA LEU A 186 -8.86 1.93 3.34
C LEU A 186 -7.73 1.86 4.38
N ASP A 187 -6.48 1.85 3.93
CA ASP A 187 -5.29 1.85 4.80
C ASP A 187 -5.31 3.07 5.72
N PHE A 188 -5.57 4.26 5.16
CA PHE A 188 -5.71 5.50 5.93
C PHE A 188 -6.76 5.38 7.06
N TYR A 189 -7.97 4.91 6.75
CA TYR A 189 -9.03 4.77 7.76
C TYR A 189 -8.72 3.70 8.81
N PHE A 190 -8.14 2.57 8.40
CA PHE A 190 -7.74 1.52 9.33
C PHE A 190 -6.62 1.96 10.28
N LEU A 191 -5.68 2.80 9.81
CA LEU A 191 -4.60 3.36 10.62
C LEU A 191 -5.15 4.30 11.71
N ILE A 192 -6.14 5.15 11.37
CA ILE A 192 -6.87 5.99 12.33
C ILE A 192 -7.66 5.14 13.33
N TYR A 193 -8.30 4.08 12.86
CA TYR A 193 -9.08 3.20 13.72
C TYR A 193 -8.19 2.46 14.75
N SER A 194 -7.08 1.90 14.28
CA SER A 194 -6.16 1.10 15.11
C SER A 194 -5.28 1.94 16.04
N SER A 195 -4.89 3.16 15.66
CA SER A 195 -4.02 4.02 16.47
C SER A 195 -4.82 5.01 17.34
N ARG A 196 -4.79 4.78 18.66
CA ARG A 196 -5.38 5.71 19.64
C ARG A 196 -4.68 7.06 19.62
N GLU A 197 -3.36 7.08 19.47
CA GLU A 197 -2.56 8.31 19.38
C GLU A 197 -2.93 9.14 18.16
N LEU A 198 -3.02 8.50 16.99
CA LEU A 198 -3.40 9.18 15.75
C LEU A 198 -4.81 9.75 15.85
N ARG A 199 -5.76 8.95 16.37
CA ARG A 199 -7.14 9.39 16.61
C ARG A 199 -7.22 10.59 17.56
N ASN A 200 -6.44 10.58 18.65
CA ASN A 200 -6.39 11.69 19.60
C ASN A 200 -5.73 12.93 18.98
N GLY A 201 -4.65 12.77 18.22
CA GLY A 201 -3.98 13.86 17.50
C GLY A 201 -4.91 14.54 16.51
N ILE A 202 -5.61 13.76 15.68
CA ILE A 202 -6.62 14.27 14.74
C ILE A 202 -7.72 15.01 15.50
N LYS A 203 -8.28 14.42 16.56
CA LYS A 203 -9.32 15.06 17.39
C LYS A 203 -8.87 16.40 17.94
N ASN A 204 -7.62 16.50 18.42
CA ASN A 204 -7.07 17.75 18.95
C ASN A 204 -6.91 18.83 17.88
N ILE A 205 -6.45 18.46 16.68
CA ILE A 205 -6.35 19.40 15.55
C ILE A 205 -7.74 19.95 15.18
N PHE A 206 -8.74 19.07 15.01
CA PHE A 206 -10.11 19.48 14.68
C PHE A 206 -10.79 20.30 15.79
N ILE A 207 -10.51 20.03 17.06
CA ILE A 207 -10.98 20.85 18.19
C ILE A 207 -10.33 22.24 18.18
N CYS A 208 -9.03 22.35 17.87
CA CYS A 208 -8.36 23.64 17.71
C CYS A 208 -8.95 24.47 16.58
N PHE A 209 -9.30 23.86 15.44
CA PHE A 209 -10.01 24.55 14.35
C PHE A 209 -11.37 25.11 14.79
N LYS A 210 -12.07 24.43 15.69
CA LYS A 210 -13.35 24.90 16.25
C LYS A 210 -13.19 26.09 17.21
N LYS A 211 -11.99 26.28 17.79
CA LYS A 211 -11.70 27.37 18.74
C LYS A 211 -11.26 28.66 18.04
N ALA A 212 -10.76 28.58 16.81
CA ALA A 212 -10.26 29.74 16.04
C ALA A 212 -11.37 30.64 15.45
N THR A 213 -12.64 30.22 15.49
CA THR A 213 -13.78 30.98 14.94
C THR A 213 -14.60 31.75 15.98
N ALA A 214 -14.09 31.93 17.21
CA ALA A 214 -14.82 32.65 18.26
C ALA A 214 -14.20 34.04 18.54
N GLN A 215 -15.04 35.06 18.34
CA GLN A 215 -14.90 36.50 18.64
C GLN A 215 -14.22 37.38 17.58
N VAL A 216 -14.98 37.73 16.54
CA VAL A 216 -14.94 39.10 16.00
C VAL A 216 -16.07 39.87 16.69
N ASN A 217 -15.74 40.63 17.73
CA ASN A 217 -16.66 41.66 18.25
C ASN A 217 -16.73 42.77 17.21
N VAL A 218 -17.82 42.82 16.45
CA VAL A 218 -18.16 44.01 15.66
C VAL A 218 -18.81 44.99 16.63
N GLU A 219 -18.05 46.00 17.06
CA GLU A 219 -18.64 47.19 17.68
C GLU A 219 -19.47 47.91 16.62
N LEU A 220 -20.79 47.76 16.72
CA LEU A 220 -21.74 48.61 16.01
C LEU A 220 -21.75 49.98 16.70
N ASN A 221 -20.92 50.90 16.21
CA ASN A 221 -21.05 52.31 16.52
C ASN A 221 -22.32 52.84 15.86
N ASN A 222 -23.37 53.04 16.66
CA ASN A 222 -24.57 53.76 16.28
C ASN A 222 -24.21 55.24 16.04
N LEU A 223 -24.53 55.74 14.84
CA LEU A 223 -24.68 57.16 14.51
C LEU A 223 -26.16 57.50 14.44
#